data_AF-A0A7C3R2N2-F1
#
_entry.id   AF-A0A7C3R2N2-F1
#
_cell.length_a   1.000
_cell.length_b   1.000
_cell.length_c   1.000
_cell.angle_alpha   90.00
_cell.angle_beta   90.00
_cell.angle_gamma   90.00
#
_symmetry.space_group_name_H-M   'P 1'
#
loop_
_entity.id
_entity.type
_entity.pdbx_description
1 polymer ?
#
loop_
_entity_poly.entity_id
_entity_poly.type
_entity_poly.pdbx_seq_one_letter_code
_entity_poly.pdbx_strand_id
1 'polypeptide(L)'
;MTGSARPVDKGKITENDLAVIVGVRPDKRGALVRPVEGRGEVFPSSEAVEMMDMDSELPTIELGPAWGISSPVPVVRSKLHGHRGIAAYDPRRVEFVPLDAPYYYYPVSCATGAQALGIKAAFARSEALRAPDDPRQIVFTILPGHGVVLAEKWVQGKAPFQVIWEAMDAGYLQVCSSIPQGPMQYTLGPDGLMHLRAETDPIIQRLR
;
A
#
# COMPACT_ATOMS: atom_id res chain seq x y z
N MET A 1 -10.66 2.99 -7.41
CA MET A 1 -9.36 2.42 -7.87
C MET A 1 -9.01 3.03 -9.21
N THR A 2 -7.74 3.34 -9.50
CA THR A 2 -7.36 3.84 -10.83
C THR A 2 -7.59 2.76 -11.91
N GLY A 3 -7.98 3.19 -13.10
CA GLY A 3 -8.16 2.31 -14.24
C GLY A 3 -6.86 1.75 -14.83
N SER A 4 -6.97 0.70 -15.64
CA SER A 4 -5.86 0.06 -16.36
C SER A 4 -5.97 0.11 -17.88
N ALA A 5 -7.16 0.41 -18.41
CA ALA A 5 -7.45 0.29 -19.85
C ALA A 5 -6.70 1.29 -20.73
N ARG A 6 -6.17 2.37 -20.15
CA ARG A 6 -5.31 3.36 -20.80
C ARG A 6 -4.24 3.80 -19.79
N PRO A 7 -3.05 4.25 -20.26
CA PRO A 7 -2.08 4.89 -19.37
C PRO A 7 -2.74 6.06 -18.64
N VAL A 8 -2.99 5.92 -17.34
CA VAL A 8 -3.50 6.99 -16.49
C VAL A 8 -2.32 7.83 -16.04
N ASP A 9 -2.33 9.12 -16.38
CA ASP A 9 -1.41 10.08 -15.78
C ASP A 9 -1.78 10.23 -14.30
N LYS A 10 -1.03 9.57 -13.41
CA LYS A 10 -1.24 9.62 -11.96
C LYS A 10 -1.07 11.04 -11.38
N GLY A 11 -0.48 11.97 -12.13
CA GLY A 11 -0.41 13.39 -11.77
C GLY A 11 -1.68 14.19 -12.10
N LYS A 12 -2.63 13.61 -12.85
CA LYS A 12 -3.85 14.30 -13.33
C LYS A 12 -5.08 13.37 -13.30
N ILE A 13 -5.24 12.64 -12.20
CA ILE A 13 -6.38 11.72 -12.02
C ILE A 13 -7.69 12.52 -11.93
N THR A 14 -8.65 12.14 -12.75
CA THR A 14 -10.02 12.64 -12.72
C THR A 14 -10.98 11.53 -12.30
N GLU A 15 -12.25 11.88 -12.05
CA GLU A 15 -13.28 10.88 -11.73
C GLU A 15 -13.49 9.85 -12.85
N ASN A 16 -13.18 10.21 -14.10
CA ASN A 16 -13.30 9.33 -15.27
C ASN A 16 -12.17 8.30 -15.35
N ASP A 17 -11.14 8.42 -14.51
CA ASP A 17 -10.03 7.48 -14.42
C ASP A 17 -10.26 6.45 -13.30
N LEU A 18 -11.41 6.51 -12.61
CA LEU A 18 -11.70 5.72 -11.42
C LEU A 18 -12.76 4.64 -11.69
N ALA A 19 -12.38 3.39 -11.46
CA ALA A 19 -13.29 2.26 -11.38
C ALA A 19 -13.85 2.12 -9.94
N VAL A 20 -15.15 1.90 -9.83
CA VAL A 20 -15.84 1.53 -8.58
C VAL A 20 -15.87 0.01 -8.49
N ILE A 21 -15.21 -0.53 -7.47
CA ILE A 21 -15.16 -1.97 -7.24
C ILE A 21 -15.95 -2.30 -5.99
N VAL A 22 -16.86 -3.27 -6.11
CA VAL A 22 -17.80 -3.66 -5.05
C VAL A 22 -17.55 -5.04 -4.48
N GLY A 23 -16.55 -5.74 -5.01
CA GLY A 23 -16.11 -7.03 -4.50
C GLY A 23 -15.07 -7.66 -5.40
N VAL A 24 -14.60 -8.83 -4.99
CA VAL A 24 -13.80 -9.73 -5.82
C VAL A 24 -14.72 -10.86 -6.28
N ARG A 25 -14.55 -11.33 -7.52
CA ARG A 25 -15.28 -12.48 -8.04
C ARG A 25 -15.06 -13.69 -7.12
N PRO A 26 -16.05 -14.59 -6.96
CA PRO A 26 -15.88 -15.80 -6.15
C PRO A 26 -14.70 -16.68 -6.58
N ASP A 27 -14.35 -16.66 -7.87
CA ASP A 27 -13.19 -17.38 -8.42
C ASP A 27 -11.84 -16.67 -8.22
N LYS A 28 -11.84 -15.49 -7.59
CA LYS A 28 -10.67 -14.62 -7.36
C LYS A 28 -9.92 -14.18 -8.62
N ARG A 29 -10.48 -14.39 -9.81
CA ARG A 29 -9.83 -14.03 -11.09
C ARG A 29 -10.11 -12.62 -11.57
N GLY A 30 -10.78 -11.80 -10.76
CA GLY A 30 -11.06 -10.41 -11.13
C GLY A 30 -11.93 -9.68 -10.13
N ALA A 31 -12.02 -8.37 -10.33
CA ALA A 31 -12.85 -7.45 -9.58
C ALA A 31 -14.29 -7.43 -10.10
N LEU A 32 -15.26 -7.23 -9.19
CA LEU A 32 -16.64 -6.92 -9.52
C LEU A 32 -16.77 -5.39 -9.63
N VAL A 33 -16.90 -4.89 -10.85
CA VAL A 33 -17.00 -3.46 -11.14
C VAL A 33 -18.47 -3.05 -11.12
N ARG A 34 -18.79 -1.93 -10.46
CA ARG A 34 -20.12 -1.32 -10.52
C ARG A 34 -20.11 -0.19 -11.56
N PRO A 35 -20.93 -0.26 -12.62
CA PRO A 35 -21.12 0.87 -13.52
C PRO A 35 -21.67 2.09 -12.76
N VAL A 36 -21.21 3.27 -13.13
CA VAL A 36 -21.69 4.54 -12.57
C VAL A 36 -22.47 5.28 -13.65
N GLU A 37 -23.71 5.65 -13.34
CA GLU A 37 -24.57 6.38 -14.26
C GLU A 37 -23.88 7.66 -14.77
N GLY A 38 -23.97 7.91 -16.07
CA GLY A 38 -23.33 9.06 -16.72
C GLY A 38 -21.81 8.96 -16.88
N ARG A 39 -21.19 7.83 -16.52
CA ARG A 39 -19.74 7.60 -16.70
C ARG A 39 -19.47 6.42 -17.63
N GLY A 40 -18.38 6.53 -18.40
CA GLY A 40 -17.90 5.43 -19.25
C GLY A 40 -17.42 4.24 -18.43
N GLU A 41 -17.34 3.07 -19.07
CA GLU A 41 -16.79 1.88 -18.43
C GLU A 41 -15.27 2.06 -18.20
N VAL A 42 -14.84 1.85 -16.96
CA VAL A 42 -13.43 1.90 -16.55
C VAL A 42 -13.04 0.55 -16.01
N PHE A 43 -12.12 -0.13 -16.69
CA PHE A 43 -11.53 -1.36 -16.17
C PHE A 43 -10.52 -1.02 -15.06
N PRO A 44 -10.61 -1.66 -13.88
CA PRO A 44 -9.74 -1.36 -12.75
C PRO A 44 -8.30 -1.81 -13.00
N SER A 45 -7.35 -1.31 -12.19
CA SER A 45 -5.99 -1.82 -12.13
C SER A 45 -5.93 -3.36 -12.14
N SER A 46 -4.94 -3.94 -12.81
CA SER A 46 -4.65 -5.38 -12.74
C SER A 46 -4.36 -5.84 -11.29
N GLU A 47 -3.91 -4.90 -10.46
CA GLU A 47 -3.63 -5.09 -9.03
C GLU A 47 -4.83 -4.73 -8.13
N ALA A 48 -6.01 -4.44 -8.71
CA ALA A 48 -7.16 -4.10 -7.88
C ALA A 48 -7.64 -5.26 -6.99
N VAL A 49 -7.44 -6.51 -7.43
CA VAL A 49 -7.79 -7.70 -6.65
C VAL A 49 -6.88 -7.82 -5.42
N GLU A 50 -5.56 -7.65 -5.56
CA GLU A 50 -4.64 -7.68 -4.40
C GLU A 50 -4.98 -6.57 -3.41
N MET A 51 -5.26 -5.37 -3.92
CA MET A 51 -5.59 -4.22 -3.09
C MET A 51 -6.86 -4.49 -2.30
N MET A 52 -7.88 -5.14 -2.86
CA MET A 52 -9.08 -5.49 -2.10
C MET A 52 -8.88 -6.67 -1.13
N ASP A 53 -8.20 -7.74 -1.57
CA ASP A 53 -8.03 -8.94 -0.74
C ASP A 53 -7.15 -8.66 0.51
N MET A 54 -6.35 -7.60 0.48
CA MET A 54 -5.62 -7.08 1.64
C MET A 54 -6.52 -6.78 2.85
N ASP A 55 -7.79 -6.41 2.64
CA ASP A 55 -8.72 -6.13 3.76
C ASP A 55 -9.30 -7.40 4.40
N SER A 56 -9.24 -8.54 3.71
CA SER A 56 -10.01 -9.73 4.11
C SER A 56 -9.60 -10.36 5.44
N GLU A 57 -8.38 -10.09 5.90
CA GLU A 57 -7.84 -10.59 7.18
C GLU A 57 -7.70 -9.48 8.24
N LEU A 58 -8.11 -8.27 7.91
CA LEU A 58 -8.03 -7.10 8.79
C LEU A 58 -9.38 -6.83 9.46
N PRO A 59 -9.38 -6.22 10.66
CA PRO A 59 -10.62 -5.88 11.34
C PRO A 59 -11.41 -4.81 10.57
N THR A 60 -12.72 -4.81 10.81
CA THR A 60 -13.59 -3.69 10.45
C THR A 60 -13.71 -2.73 11.62
N ILE A 61 -13.94 -1.46 11.33
CA ILE A 61 -14.27 -0.42 12.30
C ILE A 61 -15.66 0.15 11.97
N GLU A 62 -16.34 0.66 12.99
CA GLU A 62 -17.58 1.40 12.80
C GLU A 62 -17.27 2.89 12.55
N LEU A 63 -17.69 3.40 11.39
CA LEU A 63 -17.75 4.85 11.18
C LEU A 63 -19.07 5.37 11.76
N GLY A 64 -18.99 6.47 12.50
CA GLY A 64 -20.16 7.14 13.07
C GLY A 64 -20.52 8.46 12.37
N PRO A 65 -21.54 9.19 12.88
CA PRO A 65 -22.10 10.40 12.27
C PRO A 65 -21.08 11.50 11.93
N ALA A 66 -19.97 11.56 12.65
CA ALA A 66 -18.82 12.41 12.37
C ALA A 66 -18.27 12.30 10.93
N TRP A 67 -18.55 11.17 10.25
CA TRP A 67 -18.14 10.88 8.89
C TRP A 67 -19.25 11.06 7.86
N GLY A 68 -20.45 11.47 8.28
CA GLY A 68 -21.63 11.55 7.40
C GLY A 68 -22.17 10.19 6.96
N ILE A 69 -21.66 9.09 7.52
CA ILE A 69 -22.08 7.71 7.28
C ILE A 69 -22.08 6.93 8.60
N SER A 70 -22.97 5.95 8.72
CA SER A 70 -22.94 4.96 9.81
C SER A 70 -22.84 3.57 9.18
N SER A 71 -21.62 3.02 9.11
CA SER A 71 -21.38 1.73 8.47
C SER A 71 -20.09 1.08 9.00
N PRO A 72 -20.05 -0.26 9.10
CA PRO A 72 -18.79 -0.97 9.21
C PRO A 72 -17.99 -0.77 7.92
N VAL A 73 -16.69 -0.52 8.07
CA VAL A 73 -15.72 -0.40 6.97
C VAL A 73 -14.44 -1.14 7.34
N PRO A 74 -13.59 -1.52 6.37
CA PRO A 74 -12.24 -1.99 6.69
C PRO A 74 -11.46 -0.92 7.46
N VAL A 75 -10.60 -1.33 8.40
CA VAL A 75 -9.69 -0.41 9.12
C VAL A 75 -8.82 0.43 8.19
N VAL A 76 -8.48 -0.12 7.01
CA VAL A 76 -7.76 0.59 5.96
C VAL A 76 -8.74 1.43 5.15
N ARG A 77 -8.38 2.69 4.95
CA ARG A 77 -9.14 3.63 4.14
C ARG A 77 -8.62 3.73 2.71
N SER A 78 -7.31 3.83 2.55
CA SER A 78 -6.68 4.13 1.26
C SER A 78 -5.39 3.35 1.11
N LYS A 79 -5.11 2.95 -0.15
CA LYS A 79 -4.00 2.07 -0.52
C LYS A 79 -3.30 2.65 -1.72
N LEU A 80 -1.98 2.74 -1.67
CA LEU A 80 -1.15 3.31 -2.70
C LEU A 80 -0.04 2.33 -3.07
N HIS A 81 0.04 2.00 -4.36
CA HIS A 81 1.17 1.28 -4.92
C HIS A 81 2.02 2.25 -5.75
N GLY A 82 3.25 2.49 -5.29
CA GLY A 82 4.22 3.36 -5.93
C GLY A 82 5.50 2.62 -6.34
N HIS A 83 6.11 3.01 -7.44
CA HIS A 83 7.39 2.44 -7.92
C HIS A 83 8.58 3.22 -7.35
N ARG A 84 8.62 3.35 -6.03
CA ARG A 84 9.65 4.05 -5.26
C ARG A 84 9.98 3.26 -3.99
N GLY A 85 11.16 3.48 -3.42
CA GLY A 85 11.53 2.90 -2.14
C GLY A 85 11.22 3.85 -0.98
N ILE A 86 11.41 3.37 0.24
CA ILE A 86 11.37 4.17 1.47
C ILE A 86 12.78 4.14 2.09
N ALA A 87 13.45 5.28 2.16
CA ALA A 87 14.78 5.40 2.76
C ALA A 87 14.73 5.33 4.28
N ALA A 88 13.74 5.99 4.89
CA ALA A 88 13.55 5.99 6.33
C ALA A 88 12.08 6.24 6.72
N TYR A 89 11.70 5.84 7.94
CA TYR A 89 10.39 6.16 8.51
C TYR A 89 10.44 6.39 10.03
N ASP A 90 9.49 7.16 10.58
CA ASP A 90 9.31 7.32 12.04
C ASP A 90 8.47 6.16 12.59
N PRO A 91 9.05 5.25 13.40
CA PRO A 91 8.35 4.06 13.87
C PRO A 91 7.19 4.36 14.84
N ARG A 92 7.08 5.59 15.35
CA ARG A 92 5.97 6.01 16.21
C ARG A 92 4.71 6.37 15.42
N ARG A 93 4.84 6.55 14.11
CA ARG A 93 3.77 7.04 13.22
C ARG A 93 3.50 6.11 12.05
N VAL A 94 4.52 5.37 11.63
CA VAL A 94 4.51 4.47 10.47
C VAL A 94 4.99 3.08 10.89
N GLU A 95 4.34 2.04 10.39
CA GLU A 95 4.77 0.65 10.54
C GLU A 95 5.32 0.10 9.21
N PHE A 96 6.46 -0.56 9.26
CA PHE A 96 6.94 -1.42 8.17
C PHE A 96 6.57 -2.87 8.47
N VAL A 97 5.89 -3.53 7.52
CA VAL A 97 5.61 -4.97 7.58
C VAL A 97 6.43 -5.73 6.51
N PRO A 98 7.34 -6.64 6.89
CA PRO A 98 8.11 -7.38 5.92
C PRO A 98 7.26 -8.43 5.21
N LEU A 99 7.61 -8.70 3.95
CA LEU A 99 7.14 -9.88 3.22
C LEU A 99 7.70 -11.15 3.87
N ASP A 100 7.20 -12.31 3.46
CA ASP A 100 7.84 -13.57 3.85
C ASP A 100 9.22 -13.69 3.21
N ALA A 101 10.16 -14.32 3.91
CA ALA A 101 11.56 -14.41 3.50
C ALA A 101 11.79 -14.79 2.01
N PRO A 102 11.07 -15.75 1.40
CA PRO A 102 11.28 -16.12 0.00
C PRO A 102 11.11 -14.96 -1.00
N TYR A 103 10.24 -13.98 -0.72
CA TYR A 103 10.00 -12.85 -1.62
C TYR A 103 11.21 -11.91 -1.75
N TYR A 104 12.17 -11.99 -0.81
CA TYR A 104 13.42 -11.23 -0.88
C TYR A 104 14.51 -11.92 -1.72
N TYR A 105 14.39 -13.23 -1.95
CA TYR A 105 15.35 -14.00 -2.75
C TYR A 105 14.81 -14.35 -4.13
N TYR A 106 13.48 -14.40 -4.27
CA TYR A 106 12.79 -14.73 -5.51
C TYR A 106 11.76 -13.63 -5.82
N PRO A 107 12.20 -12.50 -6.40
CA PRO A 107 11.29 -11.42 -6.77
C PRO A 107 10.18 -11.92 -7.70
N VAL A 108 8.95 -11.53 -7.39
CA VAL A 108 7.76 -11.90 -8.15
C VAL A 108 7.35 -10.76 -9.06
N SER A 109 6.86 -11.09 -10.26
CA SER A 109 6.37 -10.08 -11.20
C SER A 109 5.02 -9.49 -10.77
N CYS A 110 4.76 -8.28 -11.28
CA CYS A 110 3.54 -7.54 -11.01
C CYS A 110 2.28 -8.32 -11.43
N ALA A 111 1.14 -8.04 -10.79
CA ALA A 111 -0.17 -8.61 -11.08
C ALA A 111 -0.21 -10.16 -11.08
N THR A 112 0.61 -10.78 -10.23
CA THR A 112 0.59 -12.24 -10.03
C THR A 112 -0.11 -12.62 -8.73
N GLY A 113 -0.64 -13.85 -8.68
CA GLY A 113 -1.20 -14.39 -7.44
C GLY A 113 -0.17 -14.49 -6.30
N ALA A 114 1.11 -14.67 -6.64
CA ALA A 114 2.20 -14.69 -5.66
C ALA A 114 2.39 -13.31 -5.02
N GLN A 115 2.45 -12.24 -5.82
CA GLN A 115 2.51 -10.87 -5.29
C GLN A 115 1.31 -10.56 -4.38
N ALA A 116 0.10 -10.88 -4.86
CA ALA A 116 -1.13 -10.66 -4.09
C ALA A 116 -1.10 -11.37 -2.73
N LEU A 117 -0.68 -12.65 -2.72
CA LEU A 117 -0.53 -13.44 -1.49
C LEU A 117 0.53 -12.85 -0.55
N GLY A 118 1.68 -12.45 -1.08
CA GLY A 118 2.76 -11.86 -0.30
C GLY A 118 2.36 -10.55 0.37
N ILE A 119 1.71 -9.65 -0.38
CA ILE A 119 1.18 -8.38 0.16
C ILE A 119 0.15 -8.67 1.24
N LYS A 120 -0.85 -9.50 0.94
CA LYS A 120 -1.90 -9.86 1.90
C LYS A 120 -1.32 -10.41 3.20
N ALA A 121 -0.41 -11.39 3.11
CA ALA A 121 0.22 -12.01 4.27
C ALA A 121 1.03 -10.99 5.10
N ALA A 122 1.74 -10.06 4.45
CA ALA A 122 2.47 -9.01 5.16
C ALA A 122 1.54 -8.06 5.92
N PHE A 123 0.50 -7.54 5.25
CA PHE A 123 -0.45 -6.62 5.87
C PHE A 123 -1.31 -7.28 6.96
N ALA A 124 -1.66 -8.57 6.81
CA ALA A 124 -2.39 -9.31 7.84
C ALA A 124 -1.64 -9.45 9.17
N ARG A 125 -0.30 -9.28 9.16
CA ARG A 125 0.57 -9.28 10.35
C ARG A 125 0.78 -7.90 10.96
N SER A 126 0.30 -6.83 10.32
CA SER A 126 0.46 -5.47 10.82
C SER A 126 -0.15 -5.32 12.20
N GLU A 127 0.66 -4.88 13.18
CA GLU A 127 0.16 -4.55 14.50
C GLU A 127 -0.78 -3.34 14.42
N ALA A 128 -0.37 -2.31 13.67
CA ALA A 128 -1.14 -1.08 13.57
C ALA A 128 -2.51 -1.34 12.94
N LEU A 129 -2.61 -2.14 11.88
CA LEU A 129 -3.91 -2.42 11.25
C LEU A 129 -4.77 -3.39 12.06
N ARG A 130 -4.16 -4.31 12.82
CA ARG A 130 -4.90 -5.25 13.68
C ARG A 130 -5.43 -4.60 14.95
N ALA A 131 -4.79 -3.55 15.44
CA ALA A 131 -5.22 -2.75 16.58
C ALA A 131 -5.72 -1.38 16.10
N PRO A 132 -7.04 -1.18 15.90
CA PRO A 132 -7.57 0.07 15.36
C PRO A 132 -7.16 1.33 16.13
N ASP A 133 -6.92 1.21 17.44
CA ASP A 133 -6.49 2.25 18.37
C ASP A 133 -4.97 2.50 18.38
N ASP A 134 -4.17 1.66 17.70
CA ASP A 134 -2.74 1.89 17.54
C ASP A 134 -2.50 3.26 16.86
N PRO A 135 -1.61 4.10 17.41
CA PRO A 135 -1.42 5.47 16.95
C PRO A 135 -0.75 5.57 15.57
N ARG A 136 -0.13 4.50 15.07
CA ARG A 136 0.46 4.46 13.72
C ARG A 136 -0.66 4.41 12.70
N GLN A 137 -0.67 5.41 11.81
CA GLN A 137 -1.76 5.60 10.84
C GLN A 137 -1.40 5.10 9.44
N ILE A 138 -0.11 4.84 9.19
CA ILE A 138 0.42 4.39 7.90
C ILE A 138 1.15 3.07 8.09
N VAL A 139 0.90 2.13 7.20
CA VAL A 139 1.60 0.84 7.14
C VAL A 139 2.11 0.61 5.74
N PHE A 140 3.31 0.06 5.59
CA PHE A 140 3.86 -0.23 4.28
C PHE A 140 4.65 -1.53 4.23
N THR A 141 4.76 -2.08 3.02
CA THR A 141 5.75 -3.09 2.67
C THR A 141 6.52 -2.67 1.42
N ILE A 142 7.67 -3.31 1.19
CA ILE A 142 8.49 -3.11 0.00
C ILE A 142 8.47 -4.40 -0.80
N LEU A 143 8.16 -4.28 -2.09
CA LEU A 143 8.27 -5.33 -3.09
C LEU A 143 9.66 -5.22 -3.73
N PRO A 144 10.60 -6.15 -3.44
CA PRO A 144 11.95 -6.09 -3.98
C PRO A 144 11.94 -6.04 -5.51
N GLY A 145 12.73 -5.14 -6.08
CA GLY A 145 12.78 -4.92 -7.53
C GLY A 145 11.61 -4.12 -8.12
N HIS A 146 10.57 -3.79 -7.35
CA HIS A 146 9.34 -3.20 -7.88
C HIS A 146 8.97 -1.87 -7.21
N GLY A 147 8.77 -1.84 -5.88
CA GLY A 147 8.29 -0.62 -5.25
C GLY A 147 7.74 -0.79 -3.83
N VAL A 148 6.85 0.13 -3.46
CA VAL A 148 6.22 0.20 -2.14
C VAL A 148 4.71 0.05 -2.27
N VAL A 149 4.13 -0.72 -1.35
CA VAL A 149 2.68 -0.73 -1.12
C VAL A 149 2.43 -0.09 0.24
N LEU A 150 1.59 0.93 0.27
CA LEU A 150 1.21 1.72 1.44
C LEU A 150 -0.28 1.56 1.71
N ALA A 151 -0.64 1.53 2.99
CA ALA A 151 -2.01 1.64 3.48
C ALA A 151 -2.10 2.76 4.52
N GLU A 152 -3.19 3.51 4.52
CA GLU A 152 -3.53 4.43 5.63
C GLU A 152 -4.87 4.07 6.27
N LYS A 153 -4.95 4.30 7.58
CA LYS A 153 -6.18 4.17 8.37
C LYS A 153 -7.17 5.31 8.11
N TRP A 154 -8.41 5.11 8.55
CA TRP A 154 -9.37 6.21 8.68
C TRP A 154 -8.92 7.21 9.76
N VAL A 155 -8.80 8.49 9.40
CA VAL A 155 -8.51 9.60 10.33
C VAL A 155 -9.53 10.71 10.12
N GLN A 156 -10.28 11.05 11.17
CA GLN A 156 -11.38 12.01 11.08
C GLN A 156 -10.90 13.36 10.55
N GLY A 157 -11.67 13.93 9.61
CA GLY A 157 -11.37 15.22 8.99
C GLY A 157 -10.26 15.20 7.93
N LYS A 158 -9.66 14.04 7.65
CA LYS A 158 -8.65 13.89 6.59
C LYS A 158 -9.30 13.43 5.29
N ALA A 159 -8.82 13.88 4.14
CA ALA A 159 -9.15 13.35 2.82
C ALA A 159 -8.38 12.04 2.53
N PRO A 160 -8.79 11.21 1.54
CA PRO A 160 -8.05 10.02 1.15
C PRO A 160 -6.61 10.36 0.75
N PHE A 161 -5.66 9.52 1.15
CA PHE A 161 -4.21 9.72 0.99
C PHE A 161 -3.63 10.89 1.79
N GLN A 162 -4.47 11.62 2.55
CA GLN A 162 -4.03 12.83 3.21
C GLN A 162 -3.03 12.55 4.35
N VAL A 163 -3.08 11.37 4.95
CA VAL A 163 -2.14 11.04 6.03
C VAL A 163 -0.77 10.73 5.43
N ILE A 164 -0.75 10.04 4.29
CA ILE A 164 0.48 9.62 3.60
C ILE A 164 1.33 10.81 3.14
N TRP A 165 0.79 11.74 2.34
CA TRP A 165 1.55 12.92 1.88
C TRP A 165 1.93 13.87 3.03
N GLU A 166 1.11 14.06 4.07
CA GLU A 166 1.49 14.84 5.26
C GLU A 166 2.67 14.20 6.00
N ALA A 167 2.72 12.87 6.08
CA ALA A 167 3.87 12.16 6.66
C ALA A 167 5.14 12.29 5.81
N MET A 168 4.99 12.38 4.48
CA MET A 168 6.12 12.68 3.59
C MET A 168 6.63 14.10 3.79
N ASP A 169 5.74 15.10 3.80
CA ASP A 169 6.08 16.52 3.99
C ASP A 169 6.72 16.78 5.36
N ALA A 170 6.26 16.10 6.40
CA ALA A 170 6.82 16.19 7.75
C ALA A 170 8.11 15.37 7.96
N GLY A 171 8.54 14.60 6.95
CA GLY A 171 9.74 13.76 7.03
C GLY A 171 9.59 12.46 7.84
N TYR A 172 8.36 12.11 8.26
CA TYR A 172 8.06 10.85 8.95
C TYR A 172 8.08 9.63 8.01
N LEU A 173 7.97 9.86 6.70
CA LEU A 173 8.09 8.84 5.67
C LEU A 173 8.94 9.38 4.53
N GLN A 174 10.19 8.92 4.44
CA GLN A 174 11.15 9.43 3.46
C GLN A 174 11.18 8.54 2.23
N VAL A 175 10.53 8.98 1.16
CA VAL A 175 10.52 8.28 -0.14
C VAL A 175 11.86 8.49 -0.85
N CYS A 176 12.38 7.45 -1.49
CA CYS A 176 13.60 7.53 -2.31
C CYS A 176 13.41 6.90 -3.69
N SER A 177 14.30 7.27 -4.62
CA SER A 177 14.30 6.74 -5.98
C SER A 177 14.77 5.29 -6.06
N SER A 178 15.60 4.84 -5.11
CA SER A 178 16.18 3.50 -5.07
C SER A 178 15.22 2.49 -4.47
N ILE A 179 15.15 1.31 -5.08
CA ILE A 179 14.33 0.18 -4.62
C ILE A 179 15.28 -0.99 -4.32
N PRO A 180 15.25 -1.57 -3.11
CA PRO A 180 16.01 -2.79 -2.80
C PRO A 180 15.69 -3.89 -3.81
N GLN A 181 16.71 -4.60 -4.29
CA GLN A 181 16.53 -5.69 -5.26
C GLN A 181 16.47 -7.08 -4.57
N GLY A 182 16.69 -7.15 -3.27
CA GLY A 182 16.77 -8.40 -2.52
C GLY A 182 16.65 -8.19 -1.01
N PRO A 183 17.37 -8.99 -0.18
CA PRO A 183 17.32 -8.89 1.27
C PRO A 183 17.57 -7.47 1.78
N MET A 184 16.70 -7.03 2.68
CA MET A 184 16.77 -5.71 3.29
C MET A 184 16.09 -5.72 4.66
N GLN A 185 16.48 -4.74 5.47
CA GLN A 185 15.87 -4.49 6.77
C GLN A 185 15.86 -3.00 7.06
N TYR A 186 15.04 -2.59 8.01
CA TYR A 186 15.11 -1.26 8.58
C TYR A 186 15.73 -1.30 9.97
N THR A 187 16.70 -0.44 10.23
CA THR A 187 17.42 -0.36 11.50
C THR A 187 17.28 1.02 12.11
N LEU A 188 17.06 1.10 13.42
CA LEU A 188 16.94 2.38 14.13
C LEU A 188 18.25 3.20 14.01
N GLY A 189 18.11 4.43 13.53
CA GLY A 189 19.19 5.42 13.44
C GLY A 189 19.25 6.33 14.67
N PRO A 190 20.31 7.14 14.78
CA PRO A 190 20.49 8.08 15.89
C PRO A 190 19.48 9.24 15.88
N ASP A 191 18.82 9.49 14.76
CA ASP A 191 17.74 10.47 14.59
C ASP A 191 16.37 9.94 15.03
N GLY A 192 16.30 8.69 15.53
CA GLY A 192 15.08 8.03 15.93
C GLY A 192 14.23 7.49 14.77
N LEU A 193 14.72 7.59 13.53
CA LEU A 193 14.08 7.01 12.37
C LEU A 193 14.59 5.59 12.11
N MET A 194 13.76 4.77 11.49
CA MET A 194 14.13 3.45 10.99
C MET A 194 14.68 3.61 9.58
N HIS A 195 15.97 3.35 9.38
CA HIS A 195 16.69 3.53 8.11
C HIS A 195 16.87 2.23 7.34
N LEU A 196 16.66 2.28 6.03
CA LEU A 196 16.85 1.16 5.13
C LEU A 196 18.32 0.70 5.12
N ARG A 197 18.50 -0.61 5.26
CA ARG A 197 19.74 -1.36 5.07
C ARG A 197 19.45 -2.48 4.10
N ALA A 198 19.84 -2.29 2.84
CA ALA A 198 19.80 -3.35 1.84
C ALA A 198 21.17 -4.04 1.80
N GLU A 199 21.18 -5.35 1.61
CA GLU A 199 22.41 -6.04 1.22
C GLU A 199 22.81 -5.51 -0.16
N THR A 200 23.94 -4.81 -0.23
CA THR A 200 24.53 -4.49 -1.53
C THR A 200 25.12 -5.75 -2.10
N ASP A 201 24.63 -6.16 -3.28
CA ASP A 201 25.30 -7.16 -4.09
C ASP A 201 26.76 -6.68 -4.35
N PRO A 202 27.78 -7.46 -3.94
CA PRO A 202 29.18 -7.13 -4.19
C PRO A 202 29.50 -6.87 -5.67
N ILE A 203 28.70 -7.42 -6.59
CA ILE A 203 28.87 -7.22 -8.03
C ILE A 203 28.51 -5.77 -8.43
N ILE A 204 27.50 -5.16 -7.80
CA ILE A 204 27.09 -3.79 -8.12
C ILE A 204 28.07 -2.74 -7.57
N GLN A 205 28.78 -3.04 -6.48
CA GLN A 205 29.85 -2.15 -5.98
C GLN A 205 31.05 -2.04 -6.93
N ARG A 206 31.27 -3.03 -7.81
CA ARG A 206 32.39 -3.01 -8.77
C ARG A 206 32.09 -2.25 -10.08
N LEU A 207 30.85 -1.80 -10.26
CA LEU A 207 30.40 -1.09 -11.46
C LEU A 207 30.13 0.41 -11.21
N ARG A 208 30.49 0.91 -10.02
CA ARG A 208 30.47 2.34 -9.64
C ARG A 208 31.87 2.80 -9.28
#